data_AF-A0A923MF15-F1
#
_entry.id   AF-A0A923MF15-F1
#
_cell.length_a   1.000
_cell.length_b   1.000
_cell.length_c   1.000
_cell.angle_alpha   90.00
_cell.angle_beta   90.00
_cell.angle_gamma   90.00
#
_symmetry.space_group_name_H-M   'P 1'
#
loop_
_entity.id
_entity.type
_entity.pdbx_description
1 polymer ?
#
loop_
_entity_poly.entity_id
_entity_poly.type
_entity_poly.pdbx_seq_one_letter_code
_entity_poly.pdbx_strand_id
1 'polypeptide(L)'
;MRTLHTLSRRPLCRGIGLVRFIAMPGLLAAGLSWALPALDQAAVSMKLSTASNVLLDQLASARAHVQRSGGRIAACRSDDGVACSPQGGWEQGWILFEDANGDGVRGSGEGVLERVAALPGEFRLQGSLATGVFTLCSRDAGPGDARQISLHGGLGPHVRKVRVSSCV
;
A
#
# COMPACT_ATOMS: atom_id res chain seq x y z
N MET A 1 76.27 5.35 18.85
CA MET A 1 75.57 5.05 20.12
C MET A 1 74.17 5.63 20.05
N ARG A 2 73.18 4.83 20.46
CA ARG A 2 71.74 4.89 20.15
C ARG A 2 71.01 6.11 20.73
N THR A 3 70.27 6.84 19.90
CA THR A 3 69.22 7.79 20.33
C THR A 3 67.99 7.00 20.78
N LEU A 4 67.71 7.01 22.08
CA LEU A 4 66.57 6.33 22.70
C LEU A 4 65.27 7.05 22.30
N HIS A 5 64.44 6.37 21.50
CA HIS A 5 63.04 6.75 21.31
C HIS A 5 62.29 6.56 22.64
N THR A 6 61.93 7.66 23.27
CA THR A 6 61.01 7.70 24.40
C THR A 6 59.61 7.33 23.92
N LEU A 7 59.22 6.07 24.09
CA LEU A 7 57.85 5.62 23.89
C LEU A 7 56.97 6.24 25.00
N SER A 8 56.29 7.34 24.66
CA SER A 8 55.23 7.94 25.46
C SER A 8 54.07 6.95 25.62
N ARG A 9 54.06 6.18 26.71
CA ARG A 9 52.89 5.41 27.14
C ARG A 9 51.79 6.39 27.50
N ARG A 10 50.80 6.55 26.61
CA ARG A 10 49.56 7.24 26.95
C ARG A 10 48.93 6.49 28.11
N PRO A 11 48.59 7.14 29.25
CA PRO A 11 47.81 6.49 30.27
C PRO A 11 46.43 6.21 29.66
N LEU A 12 46.18 4.96 29.27
CA LEU A 12 44.81 4.52 29.11
C LEU A 12 44.17 4.68 30.49
N CYS A 13 43.23 5.61 30.61
CA CYS A 13 42.34 5.75 31.75
C CYS A 13 41.64 4.40 32.00
N ARG A 14 42.29 3.55 32.80
CA ARG A 14 41.91 2.17 33.07
C ARG A 14 41.00 2.18 34.28
N GLY A 15 39.74 2.53 34.04
CA GLY A 15 38.69 2.53 35.06
C GLY A 15 37.29 2.79 34.50
N ILE A 16 37.18 3.44 33.34
CA ILE A 16 35.89 3.86 32.77
C ILE A 16 35.65 3.27 31.36
N GLY A 17 36.66 2.61 30.77
CA GLY A 17 36.61 2.15 29.38
C GLY A 17 35.74 0.90 29.17
N LEU A 18 35.90 -0.14 29.99
CA LEU A 18 35.25 -1.44 29.76
C LEU A 18 33.75 -1.41 30.06
N VAL A 19 33.34 -0.81 31.19
CA VAL A 19 31.91 -0.70 31.55
C VAL A 19 31.14 0.13 30.52
N ARG A 20 31.73 1.20 29.99
CA ARG A 20 31.10 2.03 28.95
C ARG A 20 31.00 1.31 27.62
N PHE A 21 32.02 0.54 27.23
CA PHE A 21 32.02 -0.22 25.97
C PHE A 21 30.96 -1.35 25.96
N ILE A 22 30.55 -1.84 27.13
CA ILE A 22 29.47 -2.84 27.26
C ILE A 22 28.11 -2.17 27.49
N ALA A 23 28.03 -1.11 28.30
CA ALA A 23 26.78 -0.43 28.62
C ALA A 23 26.19 0.37 27.43
N MET A 24 27.04 0.95 26.58
CA MET A 24 26.60 1.83 25.48
C MET A 24 25.87 1.07 24.35
N PRO A 25 26.35 -0.11 23.88
CA PRO A 25 25.58 -0.96 22.98
C PRO A 25 24.26 -1.44 23.58
N GLY A 26 24.20 -1.70 24.90
CA GLY A 26 22.97 -2.11 25.59
C GLY A 26 21.89 -1.03 25.57
N LEU A 27 22.27 0.23 25.83
CA LEU A 27 21.36 1.37 25.74
C LEU A 27 20.90 1.63 24.30
N LEU A 28 21.80 1.49 23.32
CA LEU A 28 21.46 1.59 21.90
C LEU A 28 20.47 0.50 21.48
N ALA A 29 20.73 -0.76 21.85
CA ALA A 29 19.86 -1.89 21.56
C ALA A 29 18.47 -1.75 22.21
N ALA A 30 18.41 -1.23 23.44
CA ALA A 30 17.15 -0.91 24.11
C ALA A 30 16.37 0.17 23.35
N GLY A 31 17.05 1.24 22.89
CA GLY A 31 16.40 2.29 22.08
C GLY A 31 15.91 1.79 20.72
N LEU A 32 16.71 0.96 20.03
CA LEU A 32 16.35 0.35 18.75
C LEU A 32 15.13 -0.57 18.88
N SER A 33 15.00 -1.28 20.01
CA SER A 33 13.84 -2.15 20.28
C SER A 33 12.50 -1.40 20.24
N TRP A 34 12.48 -0.10 20.58
CA TRP A 34 11.28 0.73 20.49
C TRP A 34 11.14 1.45 19.14
N ALA A 35 12.27 1.77 18.48
CA ALA A 35 12.25 2.48 17.20
C ALA A 35 11.88 1.60 16.00
N LEU A 36 12.32 0.34 15.99
CA LEU A 36 12.05 -0.61 14.91
C LEU A 36 10.55 -0.86 14.64
N PRO A 37 9.69 -1.13 15.63
CA PRO A 37 8.26 -1.34 15.37
C PRO A 37 7.57 -0.08 14.83
N ALA A 38 8.03 1.11 15.20
CA ALA A 38 7.48 2.36 14.68
C ALA A 38 7.82 2.57 13.19
N LEU A 39 9.02 2.17 12.76
CA LEU A 39 9.42 2.23 11.35
C LEU A 39 8.63 1.25 10.49
N ASP A 40 8.36 0.04 10.99
CA ASP A 40 7.55 -0.96 10.29
C ASP A 40 6.12 -0.46 10.04
N GLN A 41 5.47 0.07 11.08
CA GLN A 41 4.13 0.66 10.95
C GLN A 41 4.10 1.86 9.99
N ALA A 42 5.13 2.71 10.02
CA ALA A 42 5.25 3.82 9.09
C ALA A 42 5.40 3.33 7.64
N ALA A 43 6.20 2.30 7.39
CA ALA A 43 6.39 1.71 6.08
C ALA A 43 5.08 1.12 5.52
N VAL A 44 4.33 0.37 6.34
CA VAL A 44 3.02 -0.18 5.95
C VAL A 44 2.04 0.94 5.59
N SER A 45 1.97 2.02 6.38
CA SER A 45 1.12 3.17 6.11
C SER A 45 1.47 3.88 4.79
N MET A 46 2.77 4.06 4.51
CA MET A 46 3.23 4.65 3.25
C MET A 46 2.87 3.79 2.03
N LYS A 47 3.04 2.48 2.13
CA LYS A 47 2.62 1.54 1.08
C LYS A 47 1.11 1.59 0.84
N LEU A 48 0.31 1.60 1.91
CA LEU A 48 -1.16 1.68 1.82
C LEU A 48 -1.63 2.99 1.15
N SER A 49 -1.00 4.11 1.50
CA SER A 49 -1.26 5.40 0.85
C SER A 49 -0.89 5.39 -0.63
N THR A 50 0.25 4.79 -0.98
CA THR A 50 0.69 4.68 -2.38
C THR A 50 -0.28 3.84 -3.20
N ALA A 51 -0.67 2.66 -2.70
CA ALA A 51 -1.65 1.80 -3.37
C ALA A 51 -3.02 2.48 -3.54
N SER A 52 -3.47 3.24 -2.54
CA SER A 52 -4.71 4.02 -2.65
C SER A 52 -4.62 5.08 -3.74
N ASN A 53 -3.49 5.78 -3.85
CA ASN A 53 -3.28 6.82 -4.86
C ASN A 53 -3.20 6.26 -6.28
N VAL A 54 -2.56 5.10 -6.47
CA VAL A 54 -2.54 4.42 -7.78
C VAL A 54 -3.96 4.06 -8.20
N LEU A 55 -4.75 3.48 -7.30
CA LEU A 55 -6.14 3.14 -7.58
C LEU A 55 -6.98 4.39 -7.92
N LEU A 56 -6.77 5.50 -7.20
CA LEU A 56 -7.44 6.77 -7.50
C LEU A 56 -7.11 7.28 -8.91
N ASP A 57 -5.85 7.19 -9.33
CA ASP A 57 -5.39 7.64 -10.65
C ASP A 57 -6.07 6.84 -11.77
N GLN A 58 -6.13 5.51 -11.62
CA GLN A 58 -6.81 4.61 -12.55
C GLN A 58 -8.31 4.91 -12.65
N LEU A 59 -8.97 5.12 -11.50
CA LEU A 59 -10.39 5.47 -11.46
C LEU A 59 -10.68 6.87 -12.05
N ALA A 60 -9.77 7.82 -11.83
CA ALA A 60 -9.86 9.15 -12.44
C ALA A 60 -9.68 9.09 -13.96
N SER A 61 -8.72 8.28 -14.43
CA SER A 61 -8.51 8.00 -15.86
C SER A 61 -9.77 7.41 -16.50
N ALA A 62 -10.34 6.37 -15.88
CA ALA A 62 -11.58 5.74 -16.32
C ALA A 62 -12.74 6.74 -16.39
N ARG A 63 -12.91 7.58 -15.36
CA ARG A 63 -13.94 8.61 -15.33
C ARG A 63 -13.74 9.66 -16.43
N ALA A 64 -12.50 10.04 -16.71
CA ALA A 64 -12.18 10.95 -17.81
C ALA A 64 -12.47 10.31 -19.16
N HIS A 65 -12.38 8.97 -19.28
CA HIS A 65 -12.82 8.25 -20.47
C HIS A 65 -14.34 8.28 -20.62
N VAL A 66 -15.12 7.95 -19.57
CA VAL A 66 -16.61 8.04 -19.59
C VAL A 66 -17.08 9.40 -20.06
N GLN A 67 -16.49 10.47 -19.52
CA GLN A 67 -16.88 11.84 -19.86
C GLN A 67 -16.59 12.19 -21.32
N ARG A 68 -15.53 11.61 -21.90
CA ARG A 68 -15.13 11.85 -23.30
C ARG A 68 -15.90 10.98 -24.28
N SER A 69 -16.14 9.71 -23.95
CA SER A 69 -16.80 8.74 -24.84
C SER A 69 -18.33 8.73 -24.70
N GLY A 70 -18.88 9.26 -23.60
CA GLY A 70 -20.32 9.24 -23.32
C GLY A 70 -20.89 7.84 -23.03
N GLY A 71 -20.04 6.82 -22.96
CA GLY A 71 -20.43 5.42 -22.72
C GLY A 71 -20.41 5.05 -21.23
N ARG A 72 -20.96 3.88 -20.90
CA ARG A 72 -20.81 3.29 -19.57
C ARG A 72 -19.50 2.50 -19.50
N ILE A 73 -18.82 2.58 -18.37
CA ILE A 73 -17.66 1.73 -18.07
C ILE A 73 -18.04 0.89 -16.86
N ALA A 74 -17.77 -0.41 -16.95
CA ALA A 74 -17.80 -1.31 -15.81
C ALA A 74 -16.37 -1.74 -15.45
N ALA A 75 -16.19 -2.11 -14.19
CA ALA A 75 -15.00 -2.85 -13.76
C ALA A 75 -15.42 -4.21 -13.24
N CYS A 76 -14.65 -5.22 -13.58
CA CYS A 76 -14.82 -6.56 -13.06
C CYS A 76 -13.47 -7.16 -12.67
N ARG A 77 -13.48 -7.98 -11.62
CA ARG A 77 -12.31 -8.74 -11.18
C ARG A 77 -11.87 -9.69 -12.29
N SER A 78 -10.57 -9.83 -12.47
CA SER A 78 -9.99 -10.66 -13.54
C SER A 78 -8.59 -11.07 -13.11
N ASP A 79 -8.31 -12.37 -13.19
CA ASP A 79 -7.01 -12.99 -12.93
C ASP A 79 -6.17 -13.14 -14.21
N ASP A 80 -6.81 -13.17 -15.38
CA ASP A 80 -6.18 -13.31 -16.70
C ASP A 80 -6.03 -11.98 -17.46
N GLY A 81 -6.67 -10.90 -17.01
CA GLY A 81 -6.72 -9.60 -17.69
C GLY A 81 -7.53 -9.61 -18.99
N VAL A 82 -8.35 -10.65 -19.20
CA VAL A 82 -9.14 -10.88 -20.41
C VAL A 82 -10.62 -11.08 -20.07
N ALA A 83 -10.96 -11.95 -19.13
CA ALA A 83 -12.36 -12.22 -18.77
C ALA A 83 -12.66 -11.80 -17.33
N CYS A 84 -13.94 -11.50 -17.07
CA CYS A 84 -14.40 -11.29 -15.71
C CYS A 84 -14.40 -12.63 -14.96
N SER A 85 -13.66 -12.70 -13.85
CA SER A 85 -13.65 -13.85 -12.95
C SER A 85 -14.68 -13.64 -11.83
N PRO A 86 -15.68 -14.54 -11.67
CA PRO A 86 -16.65 -14.45 -10.59
C PRO A 86 -16.04 -14.88 -9.25
N GLN A 87 -14.89 -15.57 -9.27
CA GLN A 87 -14.19 -16.06 -8.09
C GLN A 87 -13.00 -15.16 -7.73
N GLY A 88 -12.64 -15.19 -6.46
CA GLY A 88 -11.55 -14.41 -5.91
C GLY A 88 -11.92 -12.96 -5.61
N GLY A 89 -10.90 -12.14 -5.35
CA GLY A 89 -11.04 -10.79 -4.85
C GLY A 89 -10.45 -9.75 -5.78
N TRP A 90 -10.66 -8.47 -5.48
CA TRP A 90 -10.09 -7.39 -6.29
C TRP A 90 -8.56 -7.33 -6.17
N GLU A 91 -7.96 -7.98 -5.18
CA GLU A 91 -6.51 -8.09 -5.05
C GLU A 91 -5.83 -8.81 -6.22
N GLN A 92 -6.53 -9.68 -6.95
CA GLN A 92 -5.95 -10.45 -8.06
C GLN A 92 -5.80 -9.63 -9.35
N GLY A 93 -6.35 -8.42 -9.37
CA GLY A 93 -6.45 -7.59 -10.55
C GLY A 93 -7.89 -7.46 -11.04
N TRP A 94 -8.10 -6.47 -11.89
CA TRP A 94 -9.38 -6.20 -12.51
C TRP A 94 -9.19 -5.50 -13.85
N ILE A 95 -10.23 -5.55 -14.65
CA ILE A 95 -10.27 -4.89 -15.95
C ILE A 95 -11.38 -3.86 -15.97
N LEU A 96 -11.12 -2.76 -16.65
CA LEU A 96 -12.10 -1.73 -16.97
C LEU A 96 -12.44 -1.85 -18.44
N PHE A 97 -13.73 -2.00 -18.73
CA PHE A 97 -14.24 -2.19 -20.08
C PHE A 97 -15.48 -1.33 -20.33
N GLU A 98 -15.72 -1.03 -21.59
CA GLU A 98 -16.94 -0.36 -22.03
C GLU A 98 -18.11 -1.33 -21.93
N ASP A 99 -19.07 -1.01 -21.06
CA ASP A 99 -20.25 -1.82 -20.76
C ASP A 99 -21.44 -1.27 -21.54
N ALA A 100 -21.52 -1.63 -22.82
CA ALA A 100 -22.52 -1.08 -23.72
C ALA A 100 -23.93 -1.57 -23.36
N ASN A 101 -24.04 -2.83 -22.93
CA ASN A 101 -25.30 -3.49 -22.64
C ASN A 101 -25.79 -3.30 -21.18
N GLY A 102 -24.92 -2.85 -20.26
CA GLY A 102 -25.24 -2.58 -18.87
C GLY A 102 -25.32 -3.83 -17.97
N ASP A 103 -24.74 -4.95 -18.38
CA ASP A 103 -24.80 -6.21 -17.63
C ASP A 103 -23.61 -6.39 -16.66
N GLY A 104 -22.57 -5.55 -16.78
CA GLY A 104 -21.37 -5.62 -15.95
C GLY A 104 -20.51 -6.85 -16.20
N VAL A 105 -20.71 -7.54 -17.33
CA VAL A 105 -19.97 -8.74 -17.76
C VAL A 105 -19.33 -8.47 -19.11
N ARG A 106 -18.00 -8.58 -19.19
CA ARG A 106 -17.29 -8.31 -20.43
C ARG A 106 -17.74 -9.26 -21.56
N GLY A 107 -18.35 -8.69 -22.60
CA GLY A 107 -18.66 -9.36 -23.85
C GLY A 107 -17.48 -9.42 -24.83
N SER A 108 -17.54 -10.30 -25.84
CA SER A 108 -16.49 -10.44 -26.87
C SER A 108 -16.35 -9.22 -27.80
N GLY A 109 -17.37 -8.35 -27.85
CA GLY A 109 -17.36 -7.08 -28.59
C GLY A 109 -16.99 -5.86 -27.75
N GLU A 110 -16.75 -6.01 -26.45
CA GLU A 110 -16.48 -4.91 -25.54
C GLU A 110 -14.99 -4.65 -25.39
N GLY A 111 -14.62 -3.40 -25.64
CA GLY A 111 -13.24 -2.93 -25.55
C GLY A 111 -12.78 -2.87 -24.10
N VAL A 112 -11.59 -3.42 -23.83
CA VAL A 112 -10.90 -3.18 -22.55
C VAL A 112 -10.13 -1.87 -22.67
N LEU A 113 -10.42 -0.97 -21.74
CA LEU A 113 -9.81 0.34 -21.65
C LEU A 113 -8.51 0.22 -20.88
N GLU A 114 -8.58 -0.47 -19.74
CA GLU A 114 -7.47 -0.57 -18.81
C GLU A 114 -7.45 -1.93 -18.12
N ARG A 115 -6.25 -2.47 -17.96
CA ARG A 115 -5.98 -3.65 -17.14
C ARG A 115 -5.22 -3.19 -15.92
N VAL A 116 -5.78 -3.47 -14.75
CA VAL A 116 -5.11 -3.20 -13.49
C VAL A 116 -4.52 -4.50 -12.96
N ALA A 117 -3.21 -4.46 -12.72
CA ALA A 117 -2.47 -5.57 -12.17
C ALA A 117 -2.91 -5.87 -10.73
N ALA A 118 -2.61 -7.10 -10.29
CA ALA A 118 -2.82 -7.53 -8.92
C ALA A 118 -2.18 -6.57 -7.91
N LEU A 119 -2.88 -6.34 -6.81
CA LEU A 119 -2.33 -5.65 -5.65
C LEU A 119 -1.25 -6.52 -4.99
N PRO A 120 -0.25 -5.93 -4.33
CA PRO A 120 0.68 -6.67 -3.50
C PRO A 120 -0.08 -7.54 -2.49
N GLY A 121 0.40 -8.77 -2.25
CA GLY A 121 -0.30 -9.76 -1.44
C GLY A 121 -0.60 -9.32 0.00
N GLU A 122 0.14 -8.32 0.50
CA GLU A 122 -0.11 -7.67 1.79
C GLU A 122 -1.37 -6.80 1.83
N PHE A 123 -2.04 -6.53 0.70
CA PHE A 123 -3.23 -5.70 0.63
C PHE A 123 -4.45 -6.47 0.12
N ARG A 124 -5.63 -6.05 0.58
CA ARG A 124 -6.92 -6.50 0.08
C ARG A 124 -7.78 -5.29 -0.23
N LEU A 125 -8.52 -5.38 -1.35
CA LEU A 125 -9.47 -4.37 -1.77
C LEU A 125 -10.89 -4.95 -1.70
N GLN A 126 -11.78 -4.23 -1.05
CA GLN A 126 -13.18 -4.58 -0.89
C GLN A 126 -14.06 -3.47 -1.46
N GLY A 127 -15.24 -3.83 -1.95
CA GLY A 127 -16.19 -2.87 -2.52
C GLY A 127 -16.46 -3.12 -3.99
N SER A 128 -17.13 -2.16 -4.63
CA SER A 128 -17.56 -2.24 -6.02
C SER A 128 -17.70 -0.83 -6.61
N LEU A 129 -17.47 -0.70 -7.92
CA LEU A 129 -17.68 0.57 -8.62
C LEU A 129 -19.17 0.96 -8.59
N ALA A 130 -20.07 -0.03 -8.61
CA ALA A 130 -21.51 0.20 -8.60
C ALA A 130 -21.97 0.96 -7.34
N THR A 131 -21.33 0.72 -6.20
CA THR A 131 -21.61 1.44 -4.95
C THR A 131 -20.79 2.73 -4.82
N GLY A 132 -19.81 2.95 -5.70
CA GLY A 132 -18.90 4.10 -5.65
C GLY A 132 -18.00 4.11 -4.41
N VAL A 133 -17.88 2.99 -3.69
CA VAL A 133 -17.11 2.88 -2.46
C VAL A 133 -16.19 1.68 -2.52
N PHE A 134 -14.90 1.94 -2.34
CA PHE A 134 -13.86 0.94 -2.18
C PHE A 134 -13.16 1.11 -0.84
N THR A 135 -12.78 0.01 -0.22
CA THR A 135 -12.02 -0.02 1.02
C THR A 135 -10.77 -0.84 0.79
N LEU A 136 -9.61 -0.19 0.91
CA LEU A 136 -8.30 -0.83 0.85
C LEU A 136 -7.77 -1.02 2.27
N CYS A 137 -7.34 -2.24 2.58
CA CYS A 137 -6.75 -2.58 3.86
C CYS A 137 -5.56 -3.52 3.72
N SER A 138 -4.70 -3.54 4.75
CA SER A 138 -3.62 -4.51 4.88
C SER A 138 -4.17 -5.86 5.35
N ARG A 139 -3.71 -6.95 4.76
CA ARG A 139 -4.11 -8.34 5.02
C ARG A 139 -3.69 -8.81 6.42
N ASP A 140 -2.54 -8.35 6.89
CA ASP A 140 -1.95 -8.76 8.18
C ASP A 140 -2.22 -7.77 9.32
N ALA A 141 -2.89 -6.66 9.02
CA ALA A 141 -3.31 -5.74 10.08
C ALA A 141 -4.48 -6.38 10.85
N GLY A 142 -4.34 -6.47 12.17
CA GLY A 142 -5.48 -6.71 13.07
C GLY A 142 -6.51 -5.57 12.99
N PRO A 143 -7.41 -5.40 13.98
CA PRO A 143 -8.24 -4.19 14.06
C PRO A 143 -7.35 -2.95 13.89
N GLY A 144 -7.54 -2.22 12.80
CA GLY A 144 -6.49 -1.37 12.24
C GLY A 144 -7.00 -0.29 11.29
N ASP A 145 -6.04 0.46 10.76
CA ASP A 145 -6.30 1.57 9.84
C ASP A 145 -6.50 1.07 8.41
N ALA A 146 -7.61 1.46 7.78
CA ALA A 146 -7.91 1.23 6.38
C ALA A 146 -8.17 2.56 5.65
N ARG A 147 -8.18 2.51 4.32
CA ARG A 147 -8.45 3.67 3.46
C ARG A 147 -9.73 3.41 2.67
N GLN A 148 -10.74 4.23 2.91
CA GLN A 148 -11.96 4.24 2.12
C GLN A 148 -11.79 5.25 0.98
N ILE A 149 -12.03 4.80 -0.24
CA ILE A 149 -12.07 5.59 -1.46
C ILE A 149 -13.53 5.74 -1.86
N SER A 150 -14.03 6.98 -1.85
CA SER A 150 -15.37 7.29 -2.36
C SER A 150 -15.29 8.03 -3.69
N LEU A 151 -16.08 7.54 -4.63
CA LEU A 151 -16.26 8.09 -5.96
C LEU A 151 -17.65 8.73 -6.00
N HIS A 152 -17.75 10.00 -5.62
CA HIS A 152 -19.00 10.73 -5.75
C HIS A 152 -19.12 11.35 -7.15
N GLY A 153 -20.35 11.62 -7.60
CA GLY A 153 -20.60 12.37 -8.83
C GLY A 153 -20.04 13.80 -8.82
N GLY A 154 -19.75 14.35 -7.63
CA GLY A 154 -19.15 15.67 -7.41
C GLY A 154 -17.61 15.70 -7.39
N LEU A 155 -17.06 16.76 -6.80
CA LEU A 155 -15.70 17.31 -6.88
C LEU A 155 -14.54 16.32 -6.56
N GLY A 156 -14.32 15.34 -7.41
CA GLY A 156 -13.15 14.45 -7.39
C GLY A 156 -13.27 13.25 -6.43
N PRO A 157 -12.36 12.29 -6.57
CA PRO A 157 -12.33 11.12 -5.70
C PRO A 157 -11.66 11.46 -4.36
N HIS A 158 -12.20 10.94 -3.26
CA HIS A 158 -11.70 11.26 -1.91
C HIS A 158 -11.24 10.01 -1.17
N VAL A 159 -10.07 10.08 -0.54
CA VAL A 159 -9.55 9.06 0.37
C VAL A 159 -9.78 9.50 1.81
N ARG A 160 -10.46 8.67 2.59
CA ARG A 160 -10.69 8.87 4.02
C ARG A 160 -10.03 7.74 4.81
N LYS A 161 -9.30 8.11 5.87
CA LYS A 161 -8.83 7.15 6.87
C LYS A 161 -10.03 6.61 7.65
N VAL A 162 -10.15 5.29 7.73
CA VAL A 162 -11.20 4.61 8.50
C VAL A 162 -10.55 3.59 9.44
N ARG A 163 -11.15 3.38 10.61
CA ARG A 163 -10.73 2.32 11.53
C ARG A 163 -11.69 1.16 11.36
N VAL A 164 -11.16 -0.04 11.11
CA VAL A 164 -11.96 -1.26 10.92
C VAL A 164 -11.57 -2.29 11.97
N SER A 165 -12.55 -3.03 12.50
CA SER A 165 -12.33 -4.10 13.48
C SER A 165 -11.70 -5.34 12.86
N SER A 166 -12.00 -5.59 11.58
CA SER A 166 -11.44 -6.65 10.74
C SER A 166 -11.84 -6.37 9.28
N CYS A 167 -10.97 -6.70 8.33
CA CYS A 167 -11.32 -6.75 6.91
C CYS A 167 -11.73 -8.19 6.55
N VAL A 168 -12.99 -8.40 6.16
CA VAL A 168 -13.49 -9.71 5.69
C VAL A 168 -13.40 -9.79 4.18
#